data_AF-W4RUZ9-F1
#
_entry.id   AF-W4RUZ9-F1
#
_cell.length_a   1.000
_cell.length_b   1.000
_cell.length_c   1.000
_cell.angle_alpha   90.00
_cell.angle_beta   90.00
_cell.angle_gamma   90.00
#
_symmetry.space_group_name_H-M   'P 1'
#
loop_
_entity.id
_entity.type
_entity.pdbx_description
1 polymer ?
#
loop_
_entity_poly.entity_id
_entity_poly.type
_entity_poly.pdbx_seq_one_letter_code
_entity_poly.pdbx_strand_id
1 'polypeptide(L)'
;MLKKGRFAIFIVAFTLLLSSVNVIAGVSGAVNAKEKEKVNPRDYSGKQIETMFEEVEPFITLTENETVGVIDSKAAKKAGVSKESINLANYYLDKQNAMLKSTENNESIDAFMSEFNHYFMYITEGTEVSREPGNETLEVQSLRDRNTEEIAFENASLEYINSKIDLVMDYVSFDKNHIATLDKTAAEKAGVSAHTIDIAEKAFQEQNENIRSTEVPTEDKSVEGIISALASGGCGGSTDNPHKCPPRDNVLYRVSLGYGQDYLLDRGYHETSWYAGGSAPWRTGRDYTKKVSAYNCVYGAFRYQGLLSDGGRNDGYVSVIIQVPEPNPELHTYDDPSWTWAYYVRWWHYEYC
;
A
#
# COMPACT_ATOMS: atom_id res chain seq x y z
N MET A 1 2.56 -17.32 13.22
CA MET A 1 1.17 -17.53 13.68
C MET A 1 0.76 -16.32 14.53
N LEU A 2 0.29 -15.25 13.89
CA LEU A 2 -0.31 -14.10 14.57
C LEU A 2 -1.75 -14.47 14.97
N LYS A 3 -2.11 -14.26 16.24
CA LYS A 3 -3.45 -14.59 16.76
C LYS A 3 -4.47 -13.56 16.26
N LYS A 4 -5.45 -14.04 15.48
CA LYS A 4 -6.51 -13.34 14.74
C LYS A 4 -7.55 -12.53 15.56
N GLY A 5 -7.20 -11.96 16.71
CA GLY A 5 -8.16 -11.25 17.57
C GLY A 5 -7.94 -9.74 17.74
N ARG A 6 -6.75 -9.22 17.42
CA ARG A 6 -6.08 -8.24 18.29
C ARG A 6 -6.01 -6.78 17.79
N PHE A 7 -6.60 -6.49 16.63
CA PHE A 7 -6.54 -5.15 16.00
C PHE A 7 -7.93 -4.67 15.50
N ALA A 8 -8.97 -5.48 15.71
CA ALA A 8 -10.29 -5.27 15.13
C ALA A 8 -10.98 -4.02 15.70
N ILE A 9 -10.79 -3.69 16.98
CA ILE A 9 -11.50 -2.56 17.62
C ILE A 9 -11.06 -1.20 17.06
N PHE A 10 -9.78 -1.02 16.71
CA PHE A 10 -9.28 0.22 16.10
C PHE A 10 -9.71 0.38 14.63
N ILE A 11 -9.84 -0.73 13.90
CA ILE A 11 -10.25 -0.74 12.49
C ILE A 11 -11.76 -0.55 12.37
N VAL A 12 -12.58 -1.19 13.20
CA VAL A 12 -14.06 -1.16 13.11
C VAL A 12 -14.60 0.27 13.17
N ALA A 13 -14.10 1.12 14.08
CA ALA A 13 -14.49 2.53 14.16
C ALA A 13 -14.07 3.36 12.93
N PHE A 14 -12.99 2.96 12.23
CA PHE A 14 -12.50 3.66 11.03
C PHE A 14 -13.31 3.28 9.77
N THR A 15 -13.75 2.03 9.67
CA THR A 15 -14.60 1.54 8.57
C THR A 15 -16.05 2.04 8.61
N LEU A 16 -16.63 2.28 9.79
CA LEU A 16 -18.01 2.77 9.93
C LEU A 16 -18.21 4.25 9.53
N LEU A 17 -17.14 5.03 9.43
CA LEU A 17 -17.16 6.47 9.09
C LEU A 17 -17.46 6.77 7.62
N LEU A 18 -17.31 5.80 6.72
CA LEU A 18 -17.49 6.02 5.28
C LEU A 18 -18.89 5.65 4.76
N SER A 19 -19.73 5.08 5.62
CA SER A 19 -21.16 4.94 5.37
C SER A 19 -21.92 6.09 6.04
N SER A 20 -22.59 6.93 5.24
CA SER A 20 -23.37 8.09 5.66
C SER A 20 -24.19 7.88 6.94
N VAL A 21 -23.82 8.58 8.03
CA VAL A 21 -24.56 8.56 9.30
C VAL A 21 -25.60 9.69 9.30
N ASN A 22 -26.88 9.33 9.48
CA ASN A 22 -27.91 10.27 9.90
C ASN A 22 -27.78 10.52 11.41
N VAL A 23 -27.67 11.79 11.78
CA VAL A 23 -27.38 12.26 13.15
C VAL A 23 -28.59 12.09 14.07
N ILE A 24 -28.41 11.46 15.23
CA ILE A 24 -29.23 11.68 16.43
C ILE A 24 -28.32 12.26 17.51
N ALA A 25 -28.64 13.49 17.94
CA ALA A 25 -27.88 14.20 18.96
C ALA A 25 -28.22 13.69 20.38
N GLY A 26 -27.19 13.44 21.17
CA GLY A 26 -27.23 13.69 22.61
C GLY A 26 -26.78 12.56 23.52
N VAL A 27 -25.48 12.51 23.85
CA VAL A 27 -25.01 12.16 25.21
C VAL A 27 -23.70 12.93 25.47
N SER A 28 -23.75 14.02 26.25
CA SER A 28 -22.55 14.68 26.77
C SER A 28 -22.27 14.21 28.20
N GLY A 29 -21.49 13.13 28.34
CA GLY A 29 -20.97 12.69 29.63
C GLY A 29 -19.71 13.48 30.00
N ALA A 30 -19.84 14.49 30.85
CA ALA A 30 -18.69 15.23 31.39
C ALA A 30 -17.93 14.33 32.40
N VAL A 31 -16.81 13.76 31.96
CA VAL A 31 -15.90 13.02 32.84
C VAL A 31 -14.94 13.99 33.51
N ASN A 32 -14.93 14.01 34.85
CA ASN A 32 -14.03 14.81 35.67
C ASN A 32 -12.55 14.56 35.29
N ALA A 33 -11.90 15.57 34.72
CA ALA A 33 -10.49 15.56 34.39
C ALA A 33 -9.64 15.71 35.67
N LYS A 34 -9.38 14.60 36.37
CA LYS A 34 -8.18 14.51 37.21
C LYS A 34 -6.96 14.49 36.30
N GLU A 35 -5.93 15.26 36.65
CA GLU A 35 -4.64 15.37 35.96
C GLU A 35 -4.16 13.99 35.48
N LYS A 36 -4.33 13.71 34.18
CA LYS A 36 -3.79 12.52 33.54
C LYS A 36 -2.29 12.71 33.45
N GLU A 37 -1.51 11.80 34.01
CA GLU A 37 -0.07 11.78 33.85
C GLU A 37 0.27 11.72 32.35
N LYS A 38 1.12 12.63 31.90
CA LYS A 38 1.38 12.84 30.46
C LYS A 38 2.26 11.70 29.94
N VAL A 39 1.66 10.74 29.24
CA VAL A 39 2.40 9.74 28.47
C VAL A 39 2.76 10.32 27.10
N ASN A 40 4.01 10.12 26.67
CA ASN A 40 4.47 10.47 25.34
C ASN A 40 4.66 9.17 24.53
N PRO A 41 3.83 8.89 23.51
CA PRO A 41 3.93 7.65 22.74
C PRO A 41 5.30 7.45 22.08
N ARG A 42 6.05 8.54 21.86
CA ARG A 42 7.39 8.51 21.26
C ARG A 42 8.45 7.84 22.14
N ASP A 43 8.14 7.58 23.40
CA ASP A 43 9.06 6.95 24.35
C ASP A 43 9.01 5.41 24.27
N TYR A 44 8.17 4.84 23.39
CA TYR A 44 7.95 3.40 23.24
C TYR A 44 8.16 2.94 21.80
N SER A 45 8.76 1.76 21.62
CA SER A 45 8.83 1.08 20.32
C SER A 45 7.45 0.53 19.90
N GLY A 46 7.25 0.27 18.60
CA GLY A 46 6.01 -0.31 18.08
C GLY A 46 5.59 -1.59 18.80
N LYS A 47 6.56 -2.49 19.06
CA LYS A 47 6.33 -3.75 19.81
C LYS A 47 5.92 -3.54 21.27
N GLN A 48 6.47 -2.53 21.94
CA GLN A 48 6.06 -2.17 23.31
C GLN A 48 4.63 -1.63 23.30
N ILE A 49 4.29 -0.76 22.35
CA ILE A 49 2.94 -0.22 22.22
C ILE A 49 1.93 -1.33 21.93
N GLU A 50 2.25 -2.26 21.03
CA GLU A 50 1.41 -3.43 20.73
C GLU A 50 1.17 -4.27 21.99
N THR A 51 2.23 -4.59 22.75
CA THR A 51 2.11 -5.34 24.00
C THR A 51 1.22 -4.61 25.01
N MET A 52 1.38 -3.29 25.15
CA MET A 52 0.55 -2.46 26.04
C MET A 52 -0.92 -2.44 25.61
N PHE A 53 -1.21 -2.45 24.31
CA PHE A 53 -2.57 -2.55 23.81
C PHE A 53 -3.18 -3.93 24.05
N GLU A 54 -2.42 -5.01 23.86
CA GLU A 54 -2.88 -6.38 24.16
C GLU A 54 -3.31 -6.53 25.63
N GLU A 55 -2.62 -5.85 26.56
CA GLU A 55 -2.98 -5.86 27.98
C GLU A 55 -4.30 -5.13 28.28
N VAL A 56 -4.59 -4.05 27.54
CA VAL A 56 -5.75 -3.18 27.80
C VAL A 56 -6.99 -3.62 27.01
N GLU A 57 -6.83 -4.29 25.88
CA GLU A 57 -7.90 -4.70 24.96
C GLU A 57 -9.15 -5.30 25.64
N PRO A 58 -9.05 -6.23 26.61
CA PRO A 58 -10.22 -6.83 27.26
C PRO A 58 -11.09 -5.84 28.05
N PHE A 59 -10.57 -4.63 28.30
CA PHE A 59 -11.22 -3.58 29.08
C PHE A 59 -11.69 -2.42 28.21
N ILE A 60 -11.54 -2.51 26.89
CA ILE A 60 -12.07 -1.53 25.95
C ILE A 60 -13.50 -1.90 25.60
N THR A 61 -14.41 -0.96 25.79
CA THR A 61 -15.79 -1.07 25.30
C THR A 61 -16.05 0.05 24.32
N LEU A 62 -16.83 -0.23 23.29
CA LEU A 62 -17.40 0.81 22.44
C LEU A 62 -18.68 1.34 23.09
N THR A 63 -18.97 2.63 22.93
CA THR A 63 -20.26 3.23 23.32
C THR A 63 -21.43 2.61 22.53
N GLU A 64 -22.67 2.92 22.89
CA GLU A 64 -23.89 2.37 22.26
C GLU A 64 -23.95 2.52 20.73
N ASN A 65 -23.28 3.54 20.17
CA ASN A 65 -23.21 3.76 18.72
C ASN A 65 -22.01 3.08 18.05
N GLU A 66 -21.25 2.26 18.77
CA GLU A 66 -20.03 1.57 18.33
C GLU A 66 -18.90 2.47 17.80
N THR A 67 -19.02 3.79 17.96
CA THR A 67 -18.06 4.76 17.42
C THR A 67 -16.97 5.15 18.41
N VAL A 68 -17.32 5.39 19.68
CA VAL A 68 -16.38 5.91 20.68
C VAL A 68 -15.83 4.77 21.54
N GLY A 69 -14.52 4.58 21.53
CA GLY A 69 -13.85 3.62 22.41
C GLY A 69 -13.57 4.21 23.79
N VAL A 70 -13.87 3.46 24.84
CA VAL A 70 -13.65 3.83 26.24
C VAL A 70 -13.03 2.66 27.00
N ILE A 71 -12.01 2.92 27.83
CA ILE A 71 -11.38 1.90 28.67
C ILE A 71 -12.04 1.90 30.06
N ASP A 72 -12.48 0.75 30.55
CA ASP A 72 -12.75 0.53 31.97
C ASP A 72 -11.42 0.46 32.74
N SER A 73 -10.86 1.64 33.01
CA SER A 73 -9.58 1.80 33.68
C SER A 73 -9.58 1.21 35.10
N LYS A 74 -10.76 1.06 35.73
CA LYS A 74 -10.87 0.48 37.07
C LYS A 74 -10.79 -1.05 36.99
N ALA A 75 -11.48 -1.66 36.03
CA ALA A 75 -11.37 -3.09 35.78
C ALA A 75 -9.95 -3.48 35.32
N ALA A 76 -9.35 -2.71 34.41
CA ALA A 76 -7.99 -2.93 33.94
C ALA A 76 -6.97 -2.89 35.09
N LYS A 77 -7.04 -1.87 35.96
CA LYS A 77 -6.18 -1.79 37.16
C LYS A 77 -6.39 -2.97 38.10
N LYS A 78 -7.65 -3.38 38.30
CA LYS A 78 -7.97 -4.54 39.16
C LYS A 78 -7.42 -5.85 38.59
N ALA A 79 -7.32 -5.95 37.26
CA ALA A 79 -6.74 -7.09 36.56
C ALA A 79 -5.20 -7.06 36.47
N GLY A 80 -4.55 -6.02 37.00
CA GLY A 80 -3.10 -5.91 37.02
C GLY A 80 -2.48 -5.26 35.78
N VAL A 81 -3.28 -4.64 34.91
CA VAL A 81 -2.75 -3.87 33.78
C VAL A 81 -1.97 -2.65 34.28
N SER A 82 -0.79 -2.40 33.68
CA SER A 82 0.08 -1.31 34.10
C SER A 82 -0.58 0.06 33.91
N LYS A 83 -0.18 1.04 34.74
CA LYS A 83 -0.71 2.41 34.64
C LYS A 83 -0.31 3.03 33.30
N GLU A 84 0.90 2.71 32.84
CA GLU A 84 1.49 3.13 31.58
C GLU A 84 0.68 2.61 30.39
N SER A 85 0.36 1.31 30.35
CA SER A 85 -0.48 0.70 29.30
C SER A 85 -1.85 1.38 29.23
N ILE A 86 -2.50 1.57 30.39
CA ILE A 86 -3.81 2.23 30.48
C ILE A 86 -3.74 3.68 29.98
N ASN A 87 -2.72 4.43 30.39
CA ASN A 87 -2.58 5.82 30.00
C ASN A 87 -2.28 5.96 28.50
N LEU A 88 -1.42 5.10 27.95
CA LEU A 88 -1.11 5.08 26.52
C LEU A 88 -2.34 4.73 25.68
N ALA A 89 -3.09 3.70 26.07
CA ALA A 89 -4.31 3.32 25.37
C ALA A 89 -5.38 4.42 25.45
N ASN A 90 -5.56 5.07 26.61
CA ASN A 90 -6.44 6.24 26.74
C ASN A 90 -6.00 7.39 25.82
N TYR A 91 -4.71 7.63 25.70
CA TYR A 91 -4.20 8.67 24.80
C TYR A 91 -4.62 8.40 23.34
N TYR A 92 -4.44 7.17 22.84
CA TYR A 92 -4.82 6.85 21.45
C TYR A 92 -6.34 6.85 21.24
N LEU A 93 -7.13 6.38 22.21
CA LEU A 93 -8.58 6.46 22.15
C LEU A 93 -9.08 7.91 22.21
N ASP A 94 -8.51 8.75 23.07
CA ASP A 94 -8.84 10.18 23.12
C ASP A 94 -8.57 10.85 21.75
N LYS A 95 -7.48 10.46 21.08
CA LYS A 95 -7.13 10.95 19.74
C LYS A 95 -8.08 10.44 18.66
N GLN A 96 -8.44 9.15 18.69
CA GLN A 96 -9.45 8.57 17.80
C GLN A 96 -10.80 9.25 17.98
N ASN A 97 -11.25 9.43 19.22
CA ASN A 97 -12.51 10.09 19.56
C ASN A 97 -12.51 11.57 19.13
N ALA A 98 -11.39 12.27 19.25
CA ALA A 98 -11.23 13.63 18.74
C ALA A 98 -11.32 13.67 17.21
N MET A 99 -10.68 12.73 16.51
CA MET A 99 -10.78 12.60 15.05
C MET A 99 -12.23 12.36 14.60
N LEU A 100 -12.95 11.44 15.25
CA LEU A 100 -14.36 11.17 14.97
C LEU A 100 -15.18 12.46 15.04
N LYS A 101 -14.98 13.24 16.10
CA LYS A 101 -15.66 14.52 16.29
C LYS A 101 -15.26 15.58 15.24
N SER A 102 -13.98 15.63 14.86
CA SER A 102 -13.53 16.55 13.80
C SER A 102 -14.12 16.17 12.44
N THR A 103 -14.26 14.87 12.13
CA THR A 103 -14.94 14.40 10.91
C THR A 103 -16.42 14.78 10.91
N GLU A 104 -17.13 14.62 12.04
CA GLU A 104 -18.53 15.07 12.18
C GLU A 104 -18.70 16.58 11.95
N ASN A 105 -17.69 17.38 12.31
CA ASN A 105 -17.70 18.83 12.17
C ASN A 105 -17.03 19.34 10.88
N ASN A 106 -16.59 18.44 9.99
CA ASN A 106 -15.85 18.77 8.76
C ASN A 106 -14.58 19.62 9.01
N GLU A 107 -13.88 19.34 10.12
CA GLU A 107 -12.60 19.95 10.48
C GLU A 107 -11.43 19.11 9.92
N SER A 108 -10.27 19.75 9.68
CA SER A 108 -9.07 19.04 9.23
C SER A 108 -8.58 18.04 10.28
N ILE A 109 -8.28 16.82 9.82
CA ILE A 109 -7.72 15.73 10.62
C ILE A 109 -6.19 15.62 10.51
N ASP A 110 -5.52 16.58 9.85
CA ASP A 110 -4.09 16.49 9.50
C ASP A 110 -3.18 16.35 10.74
N ALA A 111 -3.53 17.05 11.82
CA ALA A 111 -2.79 16.97 13.08
C ALA A 111 -2.89 15.57 13.72
N PHE A 112 -4.05 14.91 13.60
CA PHE A 112 -4.23 13.53 14.03
C PHE A 112 -3.44 12.58 13.13
N MET A 113 -3.58 12.71 11.81
CA MET A 113 -2.89 11.85 10.85
C MET A 113 -1.36 11.91 10.99
N SER A 114 -0.81 13.09 11.28
CA SER A 114 0.63 13.26 11.54
C SER A 114 1.11 12.48 12.78
N GLU A 115 0.32 12.51 13.86
CA GLU A 115 0.65 11.83 15.12
C GLU A 115 0.39 10.31 15.03
N PHE A 116 -0.64 9.90 14.29
CA PHE A 116 -1.00 8.51 14.04
C PHE A 116 -0.05 7.83 13.03
N ASN A 117 0.40 8.55 11.99
CA ASN A 117 1.43 8.05 11.07
C ASN A 117 2.71 7.70 11.81
N HIS A 118 3.09 8.45 12.85
CA HIS A 118 4.26 8.13 13.65
C HIS A 118 4.14 6.78 14.38
N TYR A 119 2.94 6.40 14.83
CA TYR A 119 2.66 5.10 15.42
C TYR A 119 2.76 3.95 14.40
N PHE A 120 2.16 4.11 13.21
CA PHE A 120 2.19 3.09 12.16
C PHE A 120 3.59 2.88 11.57
N MET A 121 4.36 3.96 11.39
CA MET A 121 5.75 3.87 10.90
C MET A 121 6.63 2.98 11.79
N TYR A 122 6.43 3.00 13.12
CA TYR A 122 7.19 2.13 14.04
C TYR A 122 6.77 0.66 14.01
N ILE A 123 5.53 0.36 13.64
CA ILE A 123 5.07 -1.03 13.47
C ILE A 123 5.65 -1.60 12.16
N THR A 124 5.69 -0.80 11.10
CA THR A 124 6.28 -1.20 9.82
C THR A 124 7.81 -1.30 9.85
N GLU A 125 8.48 -0.48 10.66
CA GLU A 125 9.95 -0.55 10.87
C GLU A 125 10.37 -1.68 11.83
N GLY A 126 9.42 -2.50 12.31
CA GLY A 126 9.63 -3.65 13.20
C GLY A 126 10.37 -4.85 12.60
N THR A 127 11.10 -4.70 11.49
CA THR A 127 12.14 -5.65 11.06
C THR A 127 13.51 -5.11 11.48
N GLU A 128 13.87 -5.39 12.74
CA GLU A 128 15.19 -5.20 13.40
C GLU A 128 16.14 -4.13 12.82
N VAL A 129 16.08 -2.92 13.37
CA VAL A 129 17.30 -2.11 13.54
C VAL A 129 17.46 -1.85 15.03
N SER A 130 18.30 -2.65 15.69
CA SER A 130 18.78 -2.31 17.03
C SER A 130 19.62 -1.04 16.93
N ARG A 131 19.05 0.09 17.33
CA ARG A 131 19.83 1.30 17.61
C ARG A 131 20.57 1.09 18.92
N GLU A 132 21.85 0.71 18.85
CA GLU A 132 22.77 1.11 19.91
C GLU A 132 23.06 2.62 19.75
N PRO A 133 22.82 3.44 20.78
CA PRO A 133 23.11 4.85 20.72
C PRO A 133 24.61 5.07 20.90
N GLY A 134 25.34 5.34 19.81
CA GLY A 134 26.74 5.76 19.96
C GLY A 134 27.68 5.71 18.75
N ASN A 135 27.27 5.34 17.54
CA ASN A 135 28.21 5.28 16.41
C ASN A 135 27.65 5.87 15.12
N GLU A 136 27.74 7.20 14.98
CA GLU A 136 27.54 7.92 13.73
C GLU A 136 28.75 7.71 12.80
N THR A 137 28.83 6.54 12.16
CA THR A 137 29.45 6.37 10.83
C THR A 137 29.22 4.93 10.39
N LEU A 138 28.18 4.70 9.61
CA LEU A 138 28.03 3.48 8.82
C LEU A 138 28.45 3.80 7.38
N GLU A 139 29.69 3.43 7.06
CA GLU A 139 30.19 3.33 5.69
C GLU A 139 29.27 2.39 4.88
N VAL A 140 28.56 2.97 3.90
CA VAL A 140 27.79 2.26 2.86
C VAL A 140 28.74 1.60 1.83
N GLN A 141 30.02 1.37 2.17
CA GLN A 141 31.09 1.14 1.20
C GLN A 141 31.52 -0.32 1.03
N SER A 142 30.92 -1.29 1.73
CA SER A 142 31.40 -2.70 1.70
C SER A 142 30.55 -3.71 0.92
N LEU A 143 29.52 -3.27 0.20
CA LEU A 143 28.73 -4.14 -0.72
C LEU A 143 29.17 -4.07 -2.19
N ARG A 144 30.16 -3.24 -2.56
CA ARG A 144 30.48 -2.98 -3.97
C ARG A 144 31.42 -3.99 -4.65
N ASP A 145 32.20 -4.77 -3.90
CA ASP A 145 33.36 -5.48 -4.49
C ASP A 145 33.40 -7.00 -4.25
N ARG A 146 32.27 -7.67 -4.01
CA ARG A 146 32.27 -9.14 -3.86
C ARG A 146 31.28 -9.82 -4.81
N ASN A 147 31.83 -10.34 -5.91
CA ASN A 147 31.23 -11.35 -6.79
C ASN A 147 29.72 -11.17 -7.03
N THR A 148 29.33 -10.09 -7.69
CA THR A 148 28.07 -10.10 -8.44
C THR A 148 28.25 -11.09 -9.58
N GLU A 149 27.83 -12.33 -9.38
CA GLU A 149 27.45 -13.18 -10.51
C GLU A 149 26.56 -12.33 -11.41
N GLU A 150 26.86 -12.29 -12.70
CA GLU A 150 26.08 -11.53 -13.68
C GLU A 150 24.62 -11.99 -13.60
N ILE A 151 23.77 -11.16 -12.99
CA ILE A 151 22.36 -11.49 -12.80
C ILE A 151 21.71 -11.42 -14.19
N ALA A 152 21.24 -12.57 -14.67
CA ALA A 152 20.51 -12.64 -15.93
C ALA A 152 19.25 -11.75 -15.87
N PHE A 153 18.87 -11.14 -17.00
CA PHE A 153 17.74 -10.22 -17.09
C PHE A 153 16.44 -10.79 -16.49
N GLU A 154 16.18 -12.07 -16.75
CA GLU A 154 14.96 -12.79 -16.35
C GLU A 154 14.89 -13.02 -14.82
N ASN A 155 16.03 -12.92 -14.13
CA ASN A 155 16.14 -13.07 -12.67
C ASN A 155 16.45 -11.75 -11.96
N ALA A 156 16.62 -10.67 -12.72
CA ALA A 156 16.96 -9.37 -12.17
C ALA A 156 15.77 -8.72 -11.48
N SER A 157 16.01 -8.10 -10.32
CA SER A 157 15.00 -7.24 -9.72
C SER A 157 14.77 -6.01 -10.60
N LEU A 158 13.56 -5.44 -10.51
CA LEU A 158 13.24 -4.20 -11.23
C LEU A 158 14.20 -3.06 -10.88
N GLU A 159 14.54 -2.91 -9.60
CA GLU A 159 15.50 -1.90 -9.15
C GLU A 159 16.86 -2.10 -9.82
N TYR A 160 17.32 -3.34 -9.95
CA TYR A 160 18.54 -3.67 -10.65
C TYR A 160 18.46 -3.31 -12.14
N ILE A 161 17.41 -3.72 -12.85
CA ILE A 161 17.22 -3.40 -14.28
C ILE A 161 17.20 -1.88 -14.48
N ASN A 162 16.42 -1.15 -13.69
CA ASN A 162 16.35 0.31 -13.77
C ASN A 162 17.71 0.96 -13.52
N SER A 163 18.49 0.46 -12.54
CA SER A 163 19.85 0.98 -12.29
C SER A 163 20.80 0.76 -13.47
N LYS A 164 20.59 -0.29 -14.29
CA LYS A 164 21.38 -0.53 -15.51
C LYS A 164 20.91 0.34 -16.67
N ILE A 165 19.61 0.51 -16.83
CA ILE A 165 19.03 1.41 -17.82
C ILE A 165 19.53 2.85 -17.58
N ASP A 166 19.57 3.29 -16.32
CA ASP A 166 20.05 4.63 -15.95
C ASP A 166 21.48 4.92 -16.45
N LEU A 167 22.34 3.90 -16.51
CA LEU A 167 23.71 4.02 -16.99
C LEU A 167 23.83 4.14 -18.52
N VAL A 168 22.77 3.83 -19.27
CA VAL A 168 22.79 3.90 -20.74
C VAL A 168 21.90 4.99 -21.33
N MET A 169 21.10 5.70 -20.54
CA MET A 169 20.09 6.63 -21.05
C MET A 169 20.64 7.72 -21.97
N ASP A 170 21.86 8.19 -21.75
CA ASP A 170 22.53 9.19 -22.61
C ASP A 170 22.80 8.68 -24.03
N TYR A 171 22.72 7.37 -24.25
CA TYR A 171 22.95 6.70 -25.53
C TYR A 171 21.65 6.11 -26.12
N VAL A 172 20.50 6.44 -25.52
CA VAL A 172 19.20 5.97 -25.99
C VAL A 172 18.50 7.09 -26.74
N SER A 173 18.00 6.76 -27.93
CA SER A 173 17.13 7.64 -28.70
C SER A 173 15.73 7.03 -28.79
N PHE A 174 14.71 7.88 -28.81
CA PHE A 174 13.32 7.47 -28.99
C PHE A 174 12.80 8.03 -30.31
N ASP A 175 12.14 7.19 -31.10
CA ASP A 175 11.46 7.64 -32.31
C ASP A 175 10.10 8.30 -31.98
N LYS A 176 9.37 8.72 -33.03
CA LYS A 176 8.05 9.34 -32.90
C LYS A 176 6.96 8.43 -32.32
N ASN A 177 7.21 7.12 -32.28
CA ASN A 177 6.32 6.11 -31.70
C ASN A 177 6.85 5.66 -30.33
N HIS A 178 7.83 6.35 -29.76
CA HIS A 178 8.50 6.03 -28.50
C HIS A 178 9.25 4.68 -28.51
N ILE A 179 9.63 4.20 -29.69
CA ILE A 179 10.50 3.02 -29.82
C ILE A 179 11.93 3.44 -29.46
N ALA A 180 12.47 2.78 -28.43
CA ALA A 180 13.82 3.02 -27.94
C ALA A 180 14.86 2.34 -28.83
N THR A 181 15.93 3.07 -29.16
CA THR A 181 17.12 2.54 -29.84
C THR A 181 18.36 2.90 -29.05
N LEU A 182 19.06 1.90 -28.54
CA LEU A 182 20.33 2.05 -27.80
C LEU A 182 21.53 2.04 -28.76
N ASP A 183 22.32 3.12 -28.77
CA ASP A 183 23.62 3.17 -29.43
C ASP A 183 24.67 2.44 -28.58
N LYS A 184 24.74 1.12 -28.74
CA LYS A 184 25.65 0.26 -27.99
C LYS A 184 27.11 0.67 -28.18
N THR A 185 27.50 1.02 -29.39
CA THR A 185 28.89 1.37 -29.70
C THR A 185 29.30 2.67 -28.99
N ALA A 186 28.41 3.66 -28.92
CA ALA A 186 28.65 4.87 -28.14
C ALA A 186 28.74 4.56 -26.63
N ALA A 187 27.82 3.74 -26.10
CA ALA A 187 27.82 3.34 -24.69
C ALA A 187 29.09 2.57 -24.28
N GLU A 188 29.52 1.60 -25.10
CA GLU A 188 30.77 0.85 -24.90
C GLU A 188 31.99 1.79 -24.92
N LYS A 189 32.04 2.70 -25.89
CA LYS A 189 33.13 3.68 -26.01
C LYS A 189 33.20 4.63 -24.80
N ALA A 190 32.06 4.89 -24.17
CA ALA A 190 31.97 5.68 -22.94
C ALA A 190 32.27 4.86 -21.66
N GLY A 191 32.57 3.57 -21.78
CA GLY A 191 32.96 2.71 -20.67
C GLY A 191 31.79 2.02 -19.95
N VAL A 192 30.59 2.01 -20.52
CA VAL A 192 29.48 1.21 -19.98
C VAL A 192 29.80 -0.27 -20.19
N SER A 193 29.61 -1.10 -19.16
CA SER A 193 29.93 -2.52 -19.26
C SER A 193 29.00 -3.28 -20.22
N ALA A 194 29.54 -4.29 -20.91
CA ALA A 194 28.76 -5.13 -21.82
C ALA A 194 27.51 -5.74 -21.17
N HIS A 195 27.63 -6.21 -19.92
CA HIS A 195 26.50 -6.74 -19.15
C HIS A 195 25.40 -5.69 -18.90
N THR A 196 25.77 -4.43 -18.61
CA THR A 196 24.80 -3.33 -18.44
C THR A 196 24.09 -3.04 -19.76
N ILE A 197 24.81 -3.07 -20.87
CA ILE A 197 24.27 -2.86 -22.22
C ILE A 197 23.31 -4.01 -22.60
N ASP A 198 23.65 -5.27 -22.31
CA ASP A 198 22.78 -6.43 -22.57
C ASP A 198 21.45 -6.33 -21.82
N ILE A 199 21.50 -6.02 -20.51
CA ILE A 199 20.29 -5.84 -19.69
C ILE A 199 19.42 -4.71 -20.24
N ALA A 200 20.02 -3.55 -20.53
CA ALA A 200 19.26 -2.40 -21.00
C ALA A 200 18.68 -2.64 -22.41
N GLU A 201 19.43 -3.29 -23.29
CA GLU A 201 18.94 -3.68 -24.60
C GLU A 201 17.71 -4.58 -24.49
N LYS A 202 17.78 -5.64 -23.69
CA LYS A 202 16.64 -6.55 -23.49
C LYS A 202 15.42 -5.80 -22.96
N ALA A 203 15.60 -4.94 -21.96
CA ALA A 203 14.52 -4.09 -21.45
C ALA A 203 13.86 -3.24 -22.55
N PHE A 204 14.66 -2.60 -23.40
CA PHE A 204 14.16 -1.81 -24.51
C PHE A 204 13.52 -2.65 -25.60
N GLN A 205 14.01 -3.86 -25.87
CA GLN A 205 13.39 -4.80 -26.80
C GLN A 205 11.99 -5.19 -26.32
N GLU A 206 11.83 -5.62 -25.07
CA GLU A 206 10.53 -5.96 -24.48
C GLU A 206 9.57 -4.76 -24.47
N GLN A 207 10.06 -3.57 -24.10
CA GLN A 207 9.29 -2.33 -24.21
C GLN A 207 8.81 -2.07 -25.63
N ASN A 208 9.71 -2.18 -26.62
CA ASN A 208 9.38 -1.91 -28.01
C ASN A 208 8.35 -2.91 -28.54
N GLU A 209 8.42 -4.16 -28.11
CA GLU A 209 7.41 -5.18 -28.40
C GLU A 209 6.07 -4.83 -27.76
N ASN A 210 6.04 -4.42 -26.49
CA ASN A 210 4.83 -3.99 -25.79
C ASN A 210 4.19 -2.74 -26.42
N ILE A 211 4.99 -1.77 -26.87
CA ILE A 211 4.49 -0.58 -27.58
C ILE A 211 3.83 -0.99 -28.89
N ARG A 212 4.42 -1.94 -29.62
CA ARG A 212 3.90 -2.44 -30.90
C ARG A 212 2.69 -3.35 -30.74
N SER A 213 2.59 -4.05 -29.61
CA SER A 213 1.43 -4.88 -29.31
C SER A 213 0.23 -4.01 -28.94
N THR A 214 -0.86 -4.16 -29.70
CA THR A 214 -2.18 -3.62 -29.34
C THR A 214 -2.89 -4.47 -28.30
N GLU A 215 -2.43 -5.70 -28.07
CA GLU A 215 -3.01 -6.60 -27.08
C GLU A 215 -2.22 -6.47 -25.77
N VAL A 216 -2.92 -6.08 -24.70
CA VAL A 216 -2.43 -6.31 -23.34
C VAL A 216 -2.45 -7.82 -23.13
N PRO A 217 -1.34 -8.46 -22.70
CA PRO A 217 -1.34 -9.89 -22.40
C PRO A 217 -2.45 -10.21 -21.39
N THR A 218 -3.56 -10.74 -21.87
CA THR A 218 -4.61 -11.30 -21.03
C THR A 218 -4.14 -12.70 -20.67
N GLU A 219 -3.38 -12.85 -19.59
CA GLU A 219 -3.26 -14.18 -18.98
C GLU A 219 -4.63 -14.55 -18.40
N ASP A 220 -5.47 -15.12 -19.27
CA ASP A 220 -6.79 -15.61 -18.93
C ASP A 220 -6.64 -17.01 -18.33
N LYS A 221 -6.38 -17.08 -17.02
CA LYS A 221 -6.53 -18.30 -16.24
C LYS A 221 -7.92 -18.31 -15.62
N SER A 222 -8.94 -18.53 -16.44
CA SER A 222 -10.26 -18.88 -15.95
C SER A 222 -10.19 -20.23 -15.22
N VAL A 223 -10.19 -20.18 -13.89
CA VAL A 223 -10.40 -21.38 -13.07
C VAL A 223 -11.90 -21.55 -12.93
N GLU A 224 -12.49 -22.43 -13.76
CA GLU A 224 -13.89 -22.82 -13.66
C GLU A 224 -14.15 -23.48 -12.29
N GLY A 225 -14.94 -22.82 -11.45
CA GLY A 225 -15.30 -23.30 -10.12
C GLY A 225 -16.56 -22.59 -9.62
N ILE A 226 -17.56 -23.38 -9.25
CA ILE A 226 -18.87 -22.89 -8.78
C ILE A 226 -18.67 -22.03 -7.53
N ILE A 227 -19.03 -20.75 -7.61
CA ILE A 227 -18.97 -19.81 -6.48
C ILE A 227 -20.01 -20.22 -5.44
N SER A 228 -19.53 -20.53 -4.23
CA SER A 228 -20.39 -20.55 -3.05
C SER A 228 -20.66 -19.11 -2.62
N ALA A 229 -21.94 -18.71 -2.57
CA ALA A 229 -22.38 -17.43 -2.01
C ALA A 229 -22.04 -17.26 -0.50
N LEU A 230 -21.40 -18.27 0.11
CA LEU A 230 -20.97 -18.29 1.51
C LEU A 230 -19.46 -18.11 1.70
N ALA A 231 -18.67 -17.88 0.63
CA ALA A 231 -17.26 -17.58 0.79
C ALA A 231 -17.08 -16.19 1.43
N SER A 232 -16.50 -16.14 2.62
CA SER A 232 -16.13 -14.92 3.34
C SER A 232 -15.10 -14.15 2.50
N GLY A 233 -15.53 -13.10 1.80
CA GLY A 233 -14.68 -12.37 0.86
C GLY A 233 -15.02 -12.54 -0.61
N GLY A 234 -16.09 -13.25 -1.01
CA GLY A 234 -16.59 -13.29 -2.40
C GLY A 234 -15.62 -13.90 -3.43
N CYS A 235 -16.11 -14.23 -4.63
CA CYS A 235 -15.26 -14.65 -5.77
C CYS A 235 -14.30 -15.83 -5.53
N GLY A 236 -14.55 -16.66 -4.52
CA GLY A 236 -13.64 -17.75 -4.13
C GLY A 236 -12.45 -17.34 -3.26
N GLY A 237 -12.32 -16.06 -2.91
CA GLY A 237 -11.27 -15.55 -2.02
C GLY A 237 -11.74 -15.37 -0.58
N SER A 238 -10.81 -15.58 0.36
CA SER A 238 -10.97 -15.23 1.78
C SER A 238 -9.62 -14.98 2.43
N THR A 239 -9.60 -14.56 3.69
CA THR A 239 -8.34 -14.42 4.45
C THR A 239 -7.66 -15.76 4.74
N ASP A 240 -8.41 -16.87 4.69
CA ASP A 240 -7.88 -18.25 4.83
C ASP A 240 -7.52 -18.88 3.48
N ASN A 241 -8.05 -18.34 2.39
CA ASN A 241 -7.76 -18.75 1.02
C ASN A 241 -7.64 -17.51 0.12
N PRO A 242 -6.54 -16.73 0.23
CA PRO A 242 -6.40 -15.52 -0.55
C PRO A 242 -6.18 -15.81 -2.04
N HIS A 243 -6.71 -14.94 -2.90
CA HIS A 243 -6.20 -14.79 -4.25
C HIS A 243 -4.69 -14.52 -4.17
N LYS A 244 -3.91 -15.17 -5.03
CA LYS A 244 -2.44 -15.02 -5.04
C LYS A 244 -2.08 -13.58 -5.38
N CYS A 245 -1.00 -13.07 -4.79
CA CYS A 245 -0.31 -11.87 -5.26
C CYS A 245 0.22 -12.10 -6.68
N PRO A 246 -0.36 -11.44 -7.70
CA PRO A 246 0.17 -11.56 -9.06
C PRO A 246 1.52 -10.85 -9.15
N PRO A 247 2.43 -11.31 -10.03
CA PRO A 247 3.67 -10.61 -10.30
C PRO A 247 3.40 -9.23 -10.91
N ARG A 248 4.40 -8.35 -10.80
CA ARG A 248 4.42 -7.02 -11.39
C ARG A 248 5.36 -7.02 -12.59
N ASP A 249 4.82 -6.76 -13.77
CA ASP A 249 5.59 -6.75 -15.01
C ASP A 249 5.82 -5.32 -15.47
N ASN A 250 7.06 -4.98 -15.84
CA ASN A 250 7.34 -3.68 -16.45
C ASN A 250 7.09 -3.78 -17.94
N VAL A 251 6.13 -3.01 -18.42
CA VAL A 251 5.82 -2.99 -19.86
C VAL A 251 6.52 -1.85 -20.58
N LEU A 252 6.83 -0.76 -19.86
CA LEU A 252 7.63 0.36 -20.36
C LEU A 252 8.65 0.80 -19.31
N TYR A 253 9.83 1.21 -19.77
CA TYR A 253 10.92 1.71 -18.95
C TYR A 253 11.24 3.16 -19.31
N ARG A 254 11.38 4.01 -18.27
CA ARG A 254 11.88 5.40 -18.39
C ARG A 254 11.22 6.21 -19.50
N VAL A 255 9.89 6.16 -19.58
CA VAL A 255 9.11 7.03 -20.46
C VAL A 255 8.74 8.31 -19.73
N SER A 256 8.44 9.40 -20.45
CA SER A 256 7.90 10.60 -19.81
C SER A 256 6.58 10.28 -19.09
N LEU A 257 6.30 10.95 -17.98
CA LEU A 257 5.04 10.77 -17.24
C LEU A 257 3.81 10.83 -18.17
N GLY A 258 3.68 11.89 -18.98
CA GLY A 258 2.53 12.06 -19.89
C GLY A 258 2.34 10.88 -20.85
N TYR A 259 3.41 10.42 -21.49
CA TYR A 259 3.33 9.23 -22.35
C TYR A 259 2.91 7.96 -21.60
N GLY A 260 3.40 7.76 -20.37
CA GLY A 260 2.97 6.63 -19.54
C GLY A 260 1.47 6.68 -19.20
N GLN A 261 0.93 7.87 -18.97
CA GLN A 261 -0.50 8.09 -18.75
C GLN A 261 -1.30 7.78 -20.02
N ASP A 262 -0.91 8.37 -21.16
CA ASP A 262 -1.55 8.15 -22.46
C ASP A 262 -1.53 6.66 -22.85
N TYR A 263 -0.39 5.97 -22.63
CA TYR A 263 -0.23 4.54 -22.89
C TYR A 263 -1.26 3.68 -22.16
N LEU A 264 -1.53 4.00 -20.88
CA LEU A 264 -2.50 3.28 -20.05
C LEU A 264 -3.93 3.62 -20.49
N LEU A 265 -4.24 4.90 -20.70
CA LEU A 265 -5.56 5.37 -21.14
C LEU A 265 -5.95 4.76 -22.49
N ASP A 266 -5.04 4.75 -23.47
CA ASP A 266 -5.25 4.18 -24.80
C ASP A 266 -5.54 2.66 -24.75
N ARG A 267 -5.10 1.98 -23.67
CA ARG A 267 -5.34 0.55 -23.43
C ARG A 267 -6.58 0.27 -22.60
N GLY A 268 -7.41 1.28 -22.37
CA GLY A 268 -8.70 1.18 -21.69
C GLY A 268 -8.60 1.15 -20.17
N TYR A 269 -7.49 1.63 -19.60
CA TYR A 269 -7.43 1.94 -18.19
C TYR A 269 -8.07 3.31 -17.93
N HIS A 270 -8.56 3.51 -16.72
CA HIS A 270 -8.92 4.82 -16.17
C HIS A 270 -8.08 5.11 -14.94
N GLU A 271 -7.96 6.38 -14.55
CA GLU A 271 -7.28 6.73 -13.30
C GLU A 271 -8.02 6.10 -12.11
N THR A 272 -7.28 5.39 -11.25
CA THR A 272 -7.86 4.81 -10.04
C THR A 272 -8.45 5.92 -9.17
N SER A 273 -9.54 5.63 -8.49
CA SER A 273 -10.16 6.57 -7.57
C SER A 273 -9.19 7.02 -6.46
N TRP A 274 -9.25 8.30 -6.09
CA TRP A 274 -8.32 8.91 -5.12
C TRP A 274 -8.27 8.17 -3.76
N TYR A 275 -9.43 7.69 -3.28
CA TYR A 275 -9.53 6.96 -2.01
C TYR A 275 -8.92 5.54 -2.08
N ALA A 276 -8.67 5.04 -3.29
CA ALA A 276 -8.20 3.69 -3.60
C ALA A 276 -6.72 3.68 -4.04
N GLY A 277 -5.96 4.74 -3.71
CA GLY A 277 -4.54 4.87 -4.07
C GLY A 277 -4.26 5.55 -5.41
N GLY A 278 -5.31 6.01 -6.10
CA GLY A 278 -5.17 6.75 -7.36
C GLY A 278 -4.82 8.23 -7.22
N SER A 279 -5.04 8.98 -8.30
CA SER A 279 -4.77 10.42 -8.38
C SER A 279 -5.64 11.19 -7.40
N ALA A 280 -5.04 12.02 -6.56
CA ALA A 280 -5.78 13.07 -5.87
C ALA A 280 -5.82 14.34 -6.76
N PRO A 281 -6.76 15.27 -6.58
CA PRO A 281 -6.79 16.52 -7.36
C PRO A 281 -5.48 17.34 -7.32
N TRP A 282 -4.65 17.13 -6.31
CA TRP A 282 -3.36 17.78 -6.12
C TRP A 282 -2.15 16.92 -6.48
N ARG A 283 -2.35 15.70 -6.99
CA ARG A 283 -1.28 14.76 -7.36
C ARG A 283 -1.66 14.02 -8.64
N THR A 284 -0.85 14.19 -9.69
CA THR A 284 -1.01 13.46 -10.96
C THR A 284 -1.13 11.97 -10.71
N GLY A 285 -2.09 11.35 -11.39
CA GLY A 285 -2.34 9.92 -11.31
C GLY A 285 -1.11 9.09 -11.57
N ARG A 286 -0.86 8.17 -10.64
CA ARG A 286 0.16 7.14 -10.79
C ARG A 286 -0.38 5.74 -10.69
N ASP A 287 -1.64 5.56 -10.30
CA ASP A 287 -2.32 4.28 -10.27
C ASP A 287 -3.55 4.35 -11.18
N TYR A 288 -3.66 3.36 -12.05
CA TYR A 288 -4.68 3.21 -13.08
C TYR A 288 -5.35 1.85 -12.93
N THR A 289 -6.65 1.82 -13.17
CA THR A 289 -7.49 0.64 -13.06
C THR A 289 -8.06 0.29 -14.43
N LYS A 290 -8.00 -0.98 -14.80
CA LYS A 290 -8.82 -1.55 -15.88
C LYS A 290 -9.62 -2.70 -15.30
N LYS A 291 -10.95 -2.57 -15.28
CA LYS A 291 -11.84 -3.59 -14.73
C LYS A 291 -11.74 -4.87 -15.55
N VAL A 292 -11.76 -6.01 -14.87
CA VAL A 292 -11.75 -7.33 -15.51
C VAL A 292 -12.67 -8.29 -14.79
N SER A 293 -13.13 -9.29 -15.53
CA SER A 293 -13.77 -10.47 -14.94
C SER A 293 -12.66 -11.47 -14.62
N ALA A 294 -12.61 -11.95 -13.38
CA ALA A 294 -11.64 -12.94 -12.93
C ALA A 294 -12.25 -13.78 -11.80
N TYR A 295 -11.77 -15.01 -11.64
CA TYR A 295 -12.22 -15.91 -10.56
C TYR A 295 -13.75 -16.09 -10.50
N ASN A 296 -14.37 -16.20 -11.68
CA ASN A 296 -15.83 -16.28 -11.88
C ASN A 296 -16.62 -15.08 -11.34
N CYS A 297 -15.94 -13.99 -11.02
CA CYS A 297 -16.55 -12.73 -10.67
C CYS A 297 -16.58 -11.76 -11.83
N VAL A 298 -17.62 -10.96 -11.81
CA VAL A 298 -17.92 -9.93 -12.80
C VAL A 298 -18.16 -8.60 -12.06
N TYR A 299 -18.64 -7.57 -12.77
CA TYR A 299 -18.97 -6.25 -12.21
C TYR A 299 -17.80 -5.39 -11.71
N GLY A 300 -16.55 -5.75 -12.01
CA GLY A 300 -15.38 -4.94 -11.63
C GLY A 300 -14.82 -5.26 -10.25
N ALA A 301 -15.20 -6.41 -9.66
CA ALA A 301 -14.58 -6.93 -8.45
C ALA A 301 -13.06 -7.11 -8.59
N PHE A 302 -12.55 -7.36 -9.81
CA PHE A 302 -11.12 -7.43 -10.10
C PHE A 302 -10.70 -6.33 -11.06
N ARG A 303 -9.41 -5.99 -10.98
CA ARG A 303 -8.76 -5.08 -11.92
C ARG A 303 -7.44 -5.63 -12.41
N TYR A 304 -7.04 -5.12 -13.57
CA TYR A 304 -5.64 -4.95 -13.91
C TYR A 304 -5.20 -3.59 -13.36
N GLN A 305 -4.12 -3.57 -12.60
CA GLN A 305 -3.50 -2.34 -12.10
C GLN A 305 -2.40 -1.91 -13.07
N GLY A 306 -2.44 -0.63 -13.45
CA GLY A 306 -1.33 0.06 -14.12
C GLY A 306 -0.71 1.08 -13.18
N LEU A 307 0.58 0.94 -12.88
CA LEU A 307 1.30 1.82 -11.96
C LEU A 307 2.43 2.57 -12.69
N LEU A 308 2.47 3.89 -12.53
CA LEU A 308 3.52 4.79 -13.01
C LEU A 308 4.53 5.05 -11.89
N SER A 309 5.57 4.22 -11.83
CA SER A 309 6.61 4.32 -10.81
C SER A 309 7.80 5.14 -11.31
N ASP A 310 8.20 6.17 -10.57
CA ASP A 310 9.45 6.88 -10.81
C ASP A 310 10.64 6.31 -10.01
N GLY A 311 10.41 5.30 -9.17
CA GLY A 311 11.42 4.74 -8.26
C GLY A 311 11.99 5.78 -7.29
N GLY A 312 11.27 6.86 -6.99
CA GLY A 312 11.72 7.95 -6.12
C GLY A 312 12.63 8.99 -6.80
N ARG A 313 12.86 8.89 -8.12
CA ARG A 313 13.82 9.75 -8.85
C ARG A 313 13.35 11.19 -9.08
N ASN A 314 12.04 11.42 -9.20
CA ASN A 314 11.44 12.75 -9.44
C ASN A 314 12.02 13.53 -10.64
N ASP A 315 12.50 12.85 -11.68
CA ASP A 315 13.15 13.46 -12.86
C ASP A 315 12.19 13.62 -14.06
N GLY A 316 10.90 13.36 -13.87
CA GLY A 316 9.85 13.43 -14.89
C GLY A 316 9.67 12.15 -15.71
N TYR A 317 10.49 11.12 -15.48
CA TYR A 317 10.37 9.82 -16.13
C TYR A 317 9.78 8.76 -15.18
N VAL A 318 9.05 7.81 -15.77
CA VAL A 318 8.39 6.72 -15.07
C VAL A 318 8.60 5.41 -15.83
N SER A 319 8.54 4.30 -15.10
CA SER A 319 8.28 2.98 -15.67
C SER A 319 6.79 2.68 -15.54
N VAL A 320 6.23 2.00 -16.53
CA VAL A 320 4.84 1.53 -16.51
C VAL A 320 4.85 0.07 -16.08
N ILE A 321 4.26 -0.19 -14.92
CA ILE A 321 4.16 -1.51 -14.31
C ILE A 321 2.71 -1.98 -14.42
N ILE A 322 2.51 -3.23 -14.81
CA ILE A 322 1.21 -3.88 -14.92
C ILE A 322 1.14 -5.05 -13.94
N GLN A 323 0.00 -5.19 -13.25
CA GLN A 323 -0.28 -6.29 -12.32
C GLN A 323 -1.68 -6.84 -12.60
N VAL A 324 -1.80 -8.16 -12.86
CA VAL A 324 -3.02 -8.77 -13.41
C VAL A 324 -3.35 -10.16 -12.84
N PRO A 325 -4.63 -10.50 -12.62
CA PRO A 325 -5.68 -9.68 -12.00
C PRO A 325 -5.56 -9.60 -10.48
N GLU A 326 -5.94 -8.47 -9.88
CA GLU A 326 -6.01 -8.28 -8.41
C GLU A 326 -7.39 -7.81 -7.92
N PRO A 327 -7.74 -8.00 -6.64
CA PRO A 327 -8.96 -7.45 -6.07
C PRO A 327 -9.03 -5.93 -6.22
N ASN A 328 -10.15 -5.39 -6.68
CA ASN A 328 -10.28 -3.99 -7.02
C ASN A 328 -10.53 -3.10 -5.78
N PRO A 329 -9.65 -2.11 -5.49
CA PRO A 329 -9.81 -1.22 -4.34
C PRO A 329 -10.86 -0.11 -4.55
N GLU A 330 -11.42 0.05 -5.75
CA GLU A 330 -12.47 1.03 -6.05
C GLU A 330 -13.88 0.58 -5.58
N LEU A 331 -13.99 0.29 -4.28
CA LEU A 331 -15.17 -0.29 -3.62
C LEU A 331 -16.44 0.58 -3.67
N HIS A 332 -16.33 1.88 -3.96
CA HIS A 332 -17.48 2.78 -4.11
C HIS A 332 -17.91 2.97 -5.56
N THR A 333 -17.14 2.43 -6.50
CA THR A 333 -17.36 2.61 -7.93
C THR A 333 -18.03 1.38 -8.54
N TYR A 334 -17.90 0.21 -7.91
CA TYR A 334 -18.36 -1.07 -8.43
C TYR A 334 -19.21 -1.84 -7.43
N ASP A 335 -20.03 -2.75 -7.95
CA ASP A 335 -20.86 -3.62 -7.12
C ASP A 335 -20.00 -4.68 -6.43
N ASP A 336 -20.10 -4.71 -5.11
CA ASP A 336 -19.40 -5.70 -4.29
C ASP A 336 -20.03 -7.09 -4.46
N PRO A 337 -19.25 -8.15 -4.69
CA PRO A 337 -19.74 -9.52 -4.79
C PRO A 337 -20.27 -10.07 -3.46
N SER A 338 -19.92 -9.44 -2.33
CA SER A 338 -20.43 -9.77 -1.00
C SER A 338 -20.26 -8.58 -0.05
N TRP A 339 -21.06 -8.52 1.02
CA TRP A 339 -20.92 -7.49 2.06
C TRP A 339 -19.56 -7.50 2.78
N THR A 340 -18.79 -8.60 2.67
CA THR A 340 -17.42 -8.72 3.22
C THR A 340 -16.32 -8.39 2.23
N TRP A 341 -16.65 -8.05 0.97
CA TRP A 341 -15.67 -7.82 -0.09
C TRP A 341 -14.73 -6.67 0.26
N ALA A 342 -15.27 -5.54 0.72
CA ALA A 342 -14.48 -4.39 1.14
C ALA A 342 -13.42 -4.74 2.22
N TYR A 343 -13.79 -5.56 3.20
CA TYR A 343 -12.85 -6.06 4.22
C TYR A 343 -11.76 -6.92 3.59
N TYR A 344 -12.17 -7.85 2.72
CA TYR A 344 -11.24 -8.75 2.04
C TYR A 344 -10.24 -7.99 1.15
N VAL A 345 -10.72 -7.04 0.34
CA VAL A 345 -9.87 -6.20 -0.53
C VAL A 345 -8.89 -5.40 0.31
N ARG A 346 -9.34 -4.74 1.38
CA ARG A 346 -8.46 -4.00 2.28
C ARG A 346 -7.41 -4.92 2.90
N TRP A 347 -7.82 -6.06 3.48
CA TRP A 347 -6.87 -7.01 4.04
C TRP A 347 -5.87 -7.50 2.98
N TRP A 348 -6.35 -7.80 1.77
CA TRP A 348 -5.51 -8.29 0.69
C TRP A 348 -4.42 -7.28 0.29
N HIS A 349 -4.75 -5.99 0.21
CA HIS A 349 -3.84 -4.90 -0.20
C HIS A 349 -2.93 -4.32 0.91
N TYR A 350 -3.20 -4.63 2.17
CA TYR A 350 -2.45 -4.05 3.30
C TYR A 350 -1.76 -5.09 4.18
N GLU A 351 -2.22 -6.34 4.18
CA GLU A 351 -1.74 -7.37 5.10
C GLU A 351 -1.22 -8.63 4.37
N TYR A 352 -1.49 -8.79 3.07
CA TYR A 352 -1.11 -9.98 2.32
C TYR A 352 -0.25 -9.65 1.09
N CYS A 353 -0.74 -8.74 0.26
CA CYS A 353 -0.09 -8.04 -0.84
C CYS A 353 0.00 -6.55 -0.48
#